data_AF-A0A151JPT0-F1
#
_entry.id   AF-A0A151JPT0-F1
#
_cell.length_a   1.000
_cell.length_b   1.000
_cell.length_c   1.000
_cell.angle_alpha   90.00
_cell.angle_beta   90.00
_cell.angle_gamma   90.00
#
_symmetry.space_group_name_H-M   'P 1'
#
loop_
_entity.id
_entity.type
_entity.pdbx_description
1 polymer ?
#
loop_
_entity_poly.entity_id
_entity_poly.type
_entity_poly.pdbx_seq_one_letter_code
_entity_poly.pdbx_strand_id
1 'polypeptide(L)'
;MKFPNESICTDDDVHTYRSILLTTNAHRRGHSPSNQVMGSKGYKYKNIIAPLVLDKKVGTGINKRANLPRTMTLNDNKIDYIHWDDPNEIVDCLRLLEASRQAGYNG
;
A
#
# COMPACT_ATOMS: atom_id res chain seq x y z
N MET A 1 3.84 0.50 8.38
CA MET A 1 2.92 0.85 7.27
C MET A 1 1.50 0.57 7.73
N LYS A 2 0.64 1.60 7.77
CA LYS A 2 -0.78 1.44 8.08
C LYS A 2 -1.43 0.74 6.89
N PHE A 3 -1.90 -0.50 7.08
CA PHE A 3 -2.69 -1.16 6.05
C PHE A 3 -4.09 -0.51 6.05
N PRO A 4 -4.66 -0.22 4.87
CA PRO A 4 -6.06 0.21 4.80
C PRO A 4 -6.94 -0.86 5.44
N ASN A 5 -7.84 -0.47 6.32
CA ASN A 5 -8.82 -1.39 6.86
C ASN A 5 -9.84 -1.71 5.75
N GLU A 6 -9.78 -2.94 5.21
CA GLU A 6 -10.63 -3.38 4.12
C GLU A 6 -12.13 -3.36 4.49
N SER A 7 -12.47 -3.37 5.79
CA SER A 7 -13.87 -3.39 6.25
C SER A 7 -14.62 -2.05 6.10
N ILE A 8 -13.93 -0.96 5.75
CA ILE A 8 -14.52 0.38 5.61
C ILE A 8 -14.95 0.66 4.16
N CYS A 9 -14.47 -0.13 3.19
CA CYS A 9 -14.79 0.07 1.78
C CYS A 9 -16.09 -0.66 1.42
N THR A 10 -17.14 0.08 1.09
CA THR A 10 -18.38 -0.50 0.57
C THR A 10 -18.28 -0.83 -0.92
N ASP A 11 -19.18 -1.66 -1.42
CA ASP A 11 -19.24 -2.01 -2.84
C ASP A 11 -19.50 -0.77 -3.72
N ASP A 12 -20.31 0.18 -3.23
CA ASP A 12 -20.56 1.46 -3.90
C ASP A 12 -19.29 2.32 -4.02
N ASP A 13 -18.44 2.33 -2.99
CA ASP A 13 -17.14 3.00 -3.04
C ASP A 13 -16.24 2.39 -4.13
N VAL A 14 -16.25 1.06 -4.27
CA VAL A 14 -15.49 0.34 -5.30
C VAL A 14 -15.98 0.70 -6.69
N HIS A 15 -17.30 0.73 -6.89
CA HIS A 15 -17.92 1.11 -8.15
C HIS A 15 -17.62 2.57 -8.53
N THR A 16 -17.77 3.49 -7.57
CA THR A 16 -17.45 4.91 -7.75
C THR A 16 -15.97 5.10 -8.09
N TYR A 17 -15.09 4.44 -7.34
CA TYR A 17 -13.65 4.50 -7.59
C TYR A 17 -13.27 3.98 -8.98
N ARG A 18 -13.88 2.87 -9.42
CA ARG A 18 -13.70 2.30 -10.76
C ARG A 18 -14.15 3.30 -11.84
N SER A 19 -15.31 3.93 -11.66
CA SER A 19 -15.84 4.92 -12.60
C SER A 19 -14.88 6.11 -12.78
N ILE A 20 -14.36 6.64 -11.67
CA ILE A 20 -13.38 7.74 -11.70
C ILE A 20 -12.11 7.31 -12.45
N LEU A 21 -11.57 6.12 -12.14
CA LEU A 21 -10.37 5.58 -12.76
C LEU A 21 -10.47 5.42 -14.29
N LEU A 22 -11.64 5.00 -14.77
CA LEU A 22 -11.92 4.81 -16.19
C LEU A 22 -12.16 6.15 -16.89
N THR A 23 -12.97 7.03 -16.29
CA THR A 23 -13.31 8.34 -16.86
C THR A 23 -12.09 9.24 -16.99
N THR A 24 -11.23 9.26 -15.96
CA THR A 24 -10.05 10.12 -15.91
C THR A 24 -8.82 9.50 -16.58
N ASN A 25 -8.86 8.22 -16.96
CA ASN A 25 -7.69 7.47 -17.42
C ASN A 25 -6.49 7.55 -16.45
N ALA A 26 -6.71 7.74 -15.15
CA ALA A 26 -5.66 7.89 -14.15
C ALA A 26 -4.71 6.69 -14.07
N HIS A 27 -5.18 5.51 -14.46
CA HIS A 27 -4.40 4.28 -14.52
C HIS A 27 -3.47 4.19 -15.75
N ARG A 28 -3.56 5.13 -16.71
CA ARG A 28 -2.80 5.14 -17.97
C ARG A 28 -1.74 6.22 -17.96
N ARG A 29 -0.66 6.00 -18.73
CA ARG A 29 0.45 6.95 -18.82
C ARG A 29 -0.03 8.27 -19.44
N GLY A 30 0.20 9.38 -18.75
CA GLY A 30 -0.22 10.71 -19.22
C GLY A 30 -1.73 10.86 -19.36
N HIS A 31 -2.53 10.10 -18.61
CA HIS A 31 -4.00 10.22 -18.57
C HIS A 31 -4.69 10.13 -19.94
N SER A 32 -4.04 9.49 -20.91
CA SER A 32 -4.56 9.38 -22.26
C SER A 32 -5.13 7.98 -22.49
N PRO A 33 -6.31 7.84 -23.11
CA PRO A 33 -6.94 6.54 -23.36
C PRO A 33 -6.15 5.67 -24.33
N SER A 34 -5.31 6.25 -25.19
CA SER A 34 -4.46 5.52 -26.13
C SER A 34 -3.16 4.96 -25.50
N ASN A 35 -2.69 5.56 -24.41
CA ASN A 35 -1.38 5.25 -23.83
C ASN A 35 -1.41 4.02 -22.92
N GLN A 36 -0.32 3.27 -22.83
CA GLN A 36 -0.24 2.05 -22.02
C GLN A 36 -0.64 2.27 -20.53
N VAL A 37 -1.23 1.24 -19.92
CA VAL A 37 -1.50 1.18 -18.48
C VAL A 37 -0.19 1.31 -17.69
N MET A 38 -0.19 2.17 -16.67
CA MET A 38 0.98 2.41 -15.84
C MET A 38 1.17 1.24 -14.85
N GLY A 39 2.09 0.34 -15.18
CA GLY A 39 2.46 -0.76 -14.29
C GLY A 39 3.17 -0.26 -13.04
N SER A 40 2.70 -0.70 -11.87
CA SER A 40 3.36 -0.41 -10.58
C SER A 40 3.53 -1.69 -9.75
N LYS A 41 4.62 -1.78 -8.99
CA LYS A 41 4.84 -2.88 -8.02
C LYS A 41 4.09 -2.66 -6.70
N GLY A 42 3.46 -1.50 -6.51
CA GLY A 42 2.81 -1.12 -5.26
C GLY A 42 1.58 -1.98 -4.91
N TYR A 43 1.35 -2.17 -3.61
CA TYR A 43 0.23 -2.95 -3.07
C TYR A 43 -1.13 -2.47 -3.60
N LYS A 44 -1.37 -1.16 -3.56
CA LYS A 44 -2.61 -0.54 -4.08
C LYS A 44 -2.86 -0.88 -5.55
N TYR A 45 -1.82 -0.86 -6.39
CA TYR A 45 -1.96 -1.19 -7.80
C TYR A 45 -2.31 -2.67 -8.00
N LYS A 46 -1.57 -3.58 -7.34
CA LYS A 46 -1.74 -5.02 -7.53
C LYS A 46 -3.08 -5.55 -7.02
N ASN A 47 -3.54 -5.06 -5.87
CA ASN A 47 -4.69 -5.63 -5.19
C ASN A 47 -5.99 -4.85 -5.42
N ILE A 48 -5.92 -3.55 -5.74
CA ILE A 48 -7.12 -2.71 -5.90
C ILE A 48 -7.26 -2.23 -7.34
N ILE A 49 -6.28 -1.52 -7.89
CA ILE A 49 -6.44 -0.88 -9.22
C ILE A 49 -6.47 -1.93 -10.33
N ALA A 50 -5.48 -2.82 -10.40
CA ALA A 50 -5.36 -3.77 -11.51
C ALA A 50 -6.59 -4.67 -11.68
N PRO A 51 -7.20 -5.25 -10.63
CA PRO A 51 -8.45 -6.00 -10.76
C PRO A 51 -9.64 -5.17 -11.26
N LEU A 52 -9.67 -3.86 -11.01
CA LEU A 52 -10.79 -2.98 -11.39
C LEU A 52 -10.71 -2.49 -12.85
N VAL A 53 -9.50 -2.29 -13.38
CA VAL A 53 -9.30 -1.77 -14.75
C VAL A 53 -8.86 -2.81 -15.77
N LEU A 54 -8.21 -3.89 -15.35
CA LEU A 54 -7.98 -5.03 -16.22
C LEU A 54 -9.10 -6.04 -15.97
N ASP A 55 -10.13 -6.04 -16.82
CA ASP A 55 -11.14 -7.12 -16.92
C ASP A 55 -10.51 -8.44 -17.41
N LYS A 56 -9.37 -8.83 -16.84
CA LYS A 56 -8.87 -10.19 -16.95
C LYS A 56 -9.80 -11.04 -16.11
N LYS A 57 -10.78 -11.67 -16.77
CA LYS A 57 -11.13 -13.06 -16.44
C LYS A 57 -9.80 -13.77 -16.22
N VAL A 58 -9.48 -14.07 -14.97
CA VAL A 58 -8.35 -14.90 -14.59
C VAL A 58 -8.56 -16.21 -15.33
N GLY A 59 -7.85 -16.36 -16.45
CA GLY A 59 -7.67 -17.65 -17.07
C GLY A 59 -7.06 -18.55 -16.01
N THR A 60 -7.82 -19.59 -15.67
CA THR A 60 -7.40 -20.79 -14.96
C THR A 60 -5.90 -21.04 -15.10
N GLY A 61 -5.15 -20.96 -14.01
CA GLY A 61 -3.72 -21.20 -14.09
C GLY A 61 -2.87 -20.98 -12.86
N ILE A 62 -3.38 -21.08 -11.62
CA ILE A 62 -2.48 -21.41 -10.50
C ILE A 62 -3.23 -22.26 -9.48
N ASN A 63 -2.81 -23.53 -9.42
CA ASN A 63 -3.28 -24.53 -8.50
C ASN A 63 -3.06 -24.08 -7.04
N LYS A 64 -4.05 -24.38 -6.20
CA LYS A 64 -3.95 -24.91 -4.81
C LYS A 64 -2.73 -24.42 -4.00
N ARG A 65 -3.00 -23.71 -2.89
CA ARG A 65 -2.27 -23.80 -1.60
C ARG A 65 -0.79 -24.23 -1.71
N ALA A 66 0.07 -23.40 -2.28
CA ALA A 66 1.52 -23.64 -2.25
C ALA A 66 2.24 -22.33 -1.91
N ASN A 67 2.51 -22.17 -0.61
CA ASN A 67 3.72 -21.56 -0.06
C ASN A 67 4.29 -20.35 -0.81
N LEU A 68 3.50 -19.28 -0.93
CA LEU A 68 4.11 -17.95 -0.90
C LEU A 68 4.44 -17.68 0.56
N PRO A 69 5.68 -17.34 0.95
CA PRO A 69 5.97 -16.94 2.33
C PRO A 69 5.16 -15.68 2.60
N ARG A 70 3.97 -15.88 3.19
CA ARG A 70 3.19 -14.84 3.80
C ARG A 70 4.00 -14.36 4.98
N THR A 71 4.14 -13.05 5.04
CA THR A 71 4.27 -12.35 6.32
C THR A 71 5.68 -12.41 6.92
N MET A 72 6.31 -11.25 7.00
CA MET A 72 7.23 -10.92 8.08
C MET A 72 6.49 -11.23 9.38
N THR A 73 6.80 -12.37 10.00
CA THR A 73 6.15 -12.86 11.23
C THR A 73 6.20 -11.75 12.27
N LEU A 74 5.07 -11.07 12.50
CA LEU A 74 4.88 -10.30 13.72
C LEU A 74 4.83 -11.36 14.80
N ASN A 75 5.88 -11.40 15.63
CA ASN A 75 5.87 -12.26 16.81
C ASN A 75 4.69 -11.84 17.69
N ASP A 76 4.14 -12.79 18.45
CA ASP A 76 3.08 -12.51 19.44
C ASP A 76 3.61 -11.70 20.65
N ASN A 77 4.75 -11.03 20.50
CA ASN A 77 5.26 -10.13 21.51
C ASN A 77 4.30 -8.96 21.62
N LYS A 78 3.89 -8.67 22.86
CA LYS A 78 3.09 -7.49 23.20
C LYS A 78 3.72 -6.26 22.56
N ILE A 79 3.03 -5.65 21.60
CA ILE A 79 3.46 -4.37 21.02
C ILE A 79 3.26 -3.34 22.12
N ASP A 80 4.34 -2.87 22.73
CA ASP A 80 4.29 -1.75 23.65
C ASP A 80 4.06 -0.47 22.84
N TYR A 81 2.77 -0.19 22.60
CA TYR A 81 2.35 1.04 21.95
C TYR A 81 2.49 2.19 22.93
N ILE A 82 3.52 3.01 22.74
CA ILE A 82 3.66 4.28 23.45
C ILE A 82 2.79 5.29 22.70
N HIS A 83 1.76 5.81 23.39
CA HIS A 83 0.92 6.89 22.88
C HIS A 83 1.71 8.21 22.99
N TRP A 84 1.78 8.96 21.89
CA TRP A 84 2.42 10.28 21.83
C TRP A 84 1.31 11.31 21.69
N ASP A 85 1.30 12.30 22.59
CA ASP A 85 0.22 13.29 22.68
C ASP A 85 0.38 14.41 21.64
N ASP A 86 1.61 14.78 21.27
CA ASP A 86 1.90 15.75 20.21
C ASP A 86 2.67 15.10 19.03
N PRO A 87 2.21 15.25 17.77
CA PRO A 87 2.98 14.83 16.59
C PRO A 87 4.40 15.43 16.50
N ASN A 88 4.66 16.58 17.13
CA ASN A 88 6.00 17.18 17.14
C ASN A 88 7.02 16.35 17.95
N GLU A 89 6.58 15.57 18.94
CA GLU A 89 7.47 14.72 19.74
C GLU A 89 8.17 13.66 18.88
N ILE A 90 7.46 13.12 17.88
CA ILE A 90 8.02 12.18 16.90
C ILE A 90 9.11 12.85 16.05
N VAL A 91 8.87 14.10 15.67
CA VAL A 91 9.81 14.86 14.83
C VAL A 91 11.08 15.18 15.62
N ASP A 92 10.96 15.51 16.90
CA ASP A 92 12.10 15.81 17.76
C ASP A 92 12.93 14.56 18.09
N CYS A 93 12.28 13.41 18.33
CA CYS A 93 12.98 12.13 18.44
C CYS A 93 13.74 11.80 17.15
N LEU A 94 13.13 12.02 15.98
CA LEU A 94 13.80 11.76 14.70
C LEU A 94 15.02 12.67 14.50
N ARG A 95 14.89 13.96 14.82
CA ARG A 95 16.01 14.92 14.78
C ARG A 95 17.14 14.51 15.72
N LEU A 96 16.81 14.07 16.93
CA LEU A 96 17.78 13.59 17.90
C LEU A 96 18.54 12.35 17.41
N LEU A 97 17.83 11.37 16.84
CA LEU A 97 18.43 10.17 16.26
C LEU A 97 19.34 10.50 15.08
N GLU A 98 18.90 11.39 14.21
CA GLU A 98 19.70 11.84 13.07
C GLU A 98 20.94 12.63 13.50
N ALA A 99 20.82 13.49 14.52
CA ALA A 99 21.95 14.18 15.12
C ALA A 99 22.94 13.19 15.77
N SER A 100 22.45 12.17 16.48
CA SER A 100 23.29 11.10 17.04
C SER A 100 24.01 10.30 15.95
N ARG A 101 23.34 10.00 14.84
CA ARG A 101 23.93 9.33 13.67
C ARG A 101 25.02 10.19 13.03
N GLN A 102 24.77 11.48 12.87
CA GLN A 102 25.73 12.44 12.28
C GLN A 102 26.94 12.69 13.18
N ALA A 103 26.77 12.62 14.51
CA ALA A 103 27.86 12.73 15.47
C ALA A 103 28.84 11.54 15.47
N GLY A 104 28.63 10.53 14.59
CA GLY A 104 29.59 9.46 14.36
C GLY A 104 29.68 8.44 15.50
N TYR A 105 28.63 8.26 16.29
CA TYR A 105 28.53 7.20 17.30
C TYR A 105 28.33 5.83 16.62
N ASN A 106 29.40 5.34 16.00
CA ASN A 106 29.54 3.96 15.54
C ASN A 106 30.25 3.20 16.66
N GLY A 107 29.51 2.88 17.73
CA GLY A 107 29.96 1.92 18.75
C GLY A 107 29.83 0.49 18.24
#